data_AF-A0A564QA65-F1
#
_entry.id   AF-A0A564QA65-F1
#
_cell.length_a   1.000
_cell.length_b   1.000
_cell.length_c   1.000
_cell.angle_alpha   90.00
_cell.angle_beta   90.00
_cell.angle_gamma   90.00
#
_symmetry.space_group_name_H-M   'P 1'
#
loop_
_entity.id
_entity.type
_entity.pdbx_description
1 polymer ?
#
loop_
_entity_poly.entity_id
_entity_poly.type
_entity_poly.pdbx_seq_one_letter_code
_entity_poly.pdbx_strand_id
1 'polypeptide(L)'
;MGLADERDRSILKSSAKQDISRLENEIQTLEVGEALLTSPDAPFAIPLKVHLYEDYIEEDMEVEGEAEGKNKNIRIDEDFY
;
A
#
# COMPACT_ATOMS: atom_id res chain seq x y z
N MET A 1 4.39 -16.90 7.26
CA MET A 1 3.13 -17.42 6.69
C MET A 1 2.57 -16.31 5.82
N GLY A 2 2.61 -16.45 4.50
CA GLY A 2 2.39 -15.36 3.53
C GLY A 2 3.35 -15.50 2.34
N LEU A 3 3.73 -14.39 1.68
CA LEU A 3 4.62 -14.39 0.50
C LEU A 3 6.02 -15.00 0.72
N ALA A 4 6.35 -15.35 1.96
CA ALA A 4 7.52 -16.11 2.33
C ALA A 4 7.47 -17.59 1.87
N ASP A 5 6.30 -18.18 1.61
CA ASP A 5 6.19 -19.53 1.02
C ASP A 5 6.37 -19.45 -0.51
N GLU A 6 7.17 -20.36 -1.07
CA GLU A 6 7.41 -20.48 -2.51
C GLU A 6 6.11 -20.74 -3.28
N ARG A 7 5.17 -21.48 -2.70
CA ARG A 7 3.88 -21.79 -3.33
C ARG A 7 3.04 -20.54 -3.51
N ASP A 8 2.98 -19.68 -2.50
CA ASP A 8 2.26 -18.39 -2.58
C ASP A 8 2.91 -17.48 -3.63
N ARG A 9 4.26 -17.45 -3.72
CA ARG A 9 4.97 -16.71 -4.77
C ARG A 9 4.70 -17.25 -6.17
N SER A 10 4.63 -18.57 -6.33
CA SER A 10 4.32 -19.20 -7.63
C SER A 10 2.91 -18.86 -8.10
N ILE A 11 1.94 -18.84 -7.18
CA ILE A 11 0.56 -18.39 -7.45
C ILE A 11 0.55 -16.91 -7.86
N LEU A 12 1.29 -16.04 -7.16
CA LEU A 12 1.40 -14.63 -7.53
C LEU A 12 2.04 -14.44 -8.90
N LYS A 13 3.14 -15.13 -9.20
CA LYS A 13 3.80 -15.04 -10.52
C LYS A 13 2.89 -15.45 -11.66
N SER A 14 2.14 -16.53 -11.49
CA SER A 14 1.20 -17.02 -12.52
C SER A 14 -0.03 -16.13 -12.69
N SER A 15 -0.41 -15.39 -11.65
CA SER A 15 -1.58 -14.50 -11.66
C SER A 15 -1.24 -13.05 -12.00
N ALA A 16 0.03 -12.66 -11.90
CA ALA A 16 0.47 -11.29 -12.17
C ALA A 16 0.41 -10.96 -13.66
N LYS A 17 -0.17 -9.80 -14.00
CA LYS A 17 -0.19 -9.29 -15.37
C LYS A 17 1.20 -8.92 -15.89
N GLN A 18 2.11 -8.54 -14.98
CA GLN A 18 3.49 -8.23 -15.29
C GLN A 18 4.40 -9.32 -14.74
N ASP A 19 5.50 -9.57 -15.43
CA ASP A 19 6.49 -10.56 -14.99
C ASP A 19 7.24 -10.04 -13.75
N ILE A 20 6.89 -10.60 -12.60
CA ILE A 20 7.52 -10.34 -11.30
C ILE A 20 8.57 -11.40 -10.93
N SER A 21 8.93 -12.29 -11.85
CA SER A 21 9.83 -13.42 -11.55
C SER A 21 11.22 -12.98 -11.08
N ARG A 22 11.65 -11.77 -11.45
CA ARG A 22 12.93 -11.19 -11.05
C ARG A 22 12.92 -10.53 -9.67
N LEU A 23 11.75 -10.34 -9.08
CA LEU A 23 11.55 -9.58 -7.84
C LEU A 23 11.39 -10.48 -6.61
N GLU A 24 11.72 -11.77 -6.72
CA GLU A 24 11.50 -12.73 -5.64
C GLU A 24 12.30 -12.45 -4.39
N ASN A 25 13.51 -11.92 -4.53
CA ASN A 25 14.35 -11.59 -3.39
C ASN A 25 13.77 -10.36 -2.69
N GLU A 26 13.39 -9.35 -3.46
CA GLU A 26 12.79 -8.11 -2.99
C GLU A 26 11.48 -8.39 -2.24
N ILE A 27 10.61 -9.24 -2.79
CA ILE A 27 9.35 -9.67 -2.14
C ILE A 27 9.63 -10.38 -0.81
N GLN A 28 10.70 -11.16 -0.70
CA GLN A 28 11.07 -11.85 0.54
C GLN A 28 11.64 -10.91 1.61
N THR A 29 12.26 -9.81 1.19
CA THR A 29 12.89 -8.84 2.10
C THR A 29 11.99 -7.70 2.54
N LEU A 30 10.75 -7.62 2.00
CA LEU A 30 9.80 -6.57 2.38
C LEU A 30 9.54 -6.56 3.88
N GLU A 31 9.70 -5.40 4.51
CA GLU A 31 9.33 -5.19 5.90
C GLU A 31 7.85 -4.77 6.04
N VAL A 32 7.37 -4.70 7.29
CA VAL A 32 6.01 -4.26 7.58
C VAL A 32 5.83 -2.80 7.14
N GLY A 33 4.81 -2.57 6.31
CA GLY A 33 4.55 -1.25 5.73
C GLY A 33 5.30 -0.99 4.43
N GLU A 34 6.12 -1.92 3.93
CA GLU A 34 6.71 -1.83 2.59
C GLU A 34 5.89 -2.62 1.57
N ALA A 35 5.85 -2.13 0.33
CA ALA A 35 5.18 -2.83 -0.76
C ALA A 35 5.85 -2.56 -2.11
N LEU A 36 5.59 -3.46 -3.07
CA LEU A 36 5.93 -3.31 -4.47
C LEU A 36 4.65 -3.15 -5.29
N LEU A 37 4.55 -2.03 -6.02
CA LEU A 37 3.43 -1.75 -6.91
C LEU A 37 3.80 -2.08 -8.35
N THR A 38 2.99 -2.94 -8.97
CA THR A 38 3.09 -3.28 -10.40
C THR A 38 1.78 -2.91 -11.09
N SER A 39 1.87 -2.17 -12.19
CA SER A 39 0.71 -1.77 -13.00
C SER A 39 1.07 -1.89 -14.48
N PRO A 40 0.14 -2.28 -15.37
CA PRO A 40 0.37 -2.28 -16.82
C PRO A 40 0.91 -0.95 -17.36
N ASP A 41 0.56 0.18 -16.74
CA ASP A 41 1.02 1.51 -17.14
C ASP A 41 2.44 1.83 -16.67
N ALA A 42 2.91 1.16 -15.61
CA ALA A 42 4.25 1.31 -15.07
C ALA A 42 5.18 0.25 -15.69
N PRO A 43 6.26 0.63 -16.39
CA PRO A 43 7.13 -0.33 -17.06
C PRO A 43 8.00 -1.16 -16.10
N PHE A 44 8.03 -0.81 -14.81
CA PHE A 44 8.77 -1.51 -13.76
C PHE A 44 8.01 -1.43 -12.43
N ALA A 45 8.32 -2.36 -11.52
CA ALA A 45 7.76 -2.36 -10.17
C ALA A 45 8.30 -1.18 -9.36
N ILE A 46 7.41 -0.45 -8.68
CA ILE A 46 7.74 0.73 -7.90
C ILE A 46 7.72 0.35 -6.41
N PRO A 47 8.82 0.54 -5.67
CA PRO A 47 8.82 0.38 -4.21
C PRO A 47 8.07 1.53 -3.54
N LEU A 48 7.24 1.23 -2.56
CA LEU A 48 6.49 2.23 -1.80
C LEU A 48 6.34 1.84 -0.33
N LYS A 49 6.00 2.83 0.49
CA LYS A 49 5.65 2.66 1.90
C LYS A 49 4.15 2.87 2.08
N VAL A 50 3.47 1.89 2.64
CA VAL A 50 2.08 1.96 3.07
C VAL A 50 2.05 2.55 4.47
N HIS A 51 1.50 3.74 4.58
CA HIS A 51 1.29 4.40 5.87
C HIS A 51 0.09 3.78 6.58
N LEU A 52 0.17 3.71 7.92
CA LEU A 52 -0.95 3.25 8.70
C LEU A 52 -2.05 4.30 8.65
N TYR A 53 -3.27 3.87 8.37
CA TYR A 53 -4.40 4.78 8.27
C TYR A 53 -4.72 5.44 9.63
N GLU A 54 -4.50 4.72 10.73
CA GLU A 54 -4.74 5.23 12.09
C GLU A 54 -3.88 6.46 12.40
N ASP A 55 -2.59 6.43 12.05
CA ASP A 55 -1.68 7.59 12.18
C ASP A 55 -2.22 8.82 11.44
N TYR A 56 -2.83 8.62 10.27
CA TYR A 56 -3.43 9.72 9.50
C TYR A 56 -4.66 10.32 10.20
N ILE A 57 -5.51 9.50 10.82
CA ILE A 57 -6.68 10.00 11.57
C ILE A 57 -6.23 10.71 12.85
N GLU A 58 -5.22 10.19 13.54
CA GLU A 58 -4.67 10.81 14.74
C GLU A 58 -4.00 12.15 14.40
N GLU A 59 -3.21 12.24 13.33
CA GLU A 59 -2.66 13.52 12.85
C GLU A 59 -3.78 14.49 12.45
N ASP A 60 -4.81 14.07 11.71
CA ASP A 60 -5.94 14.94 11.38
C ASP A 60 -6.69 15.40 12.64
N MET A 61 -6.84 14.56 13.67
CA MET A 61 -7.48 14.91 14.96
C MET A 61 -6.59 15.78 15.87
N GLU A 62 -5.27 15.59 15.87
CA GLU A 62 -4.32 16.42 16.62
C GLU A 62 -4.19 17.81 15.99
N VAL A 63 -4.27 17.91 14.66
CA VAL A 63 -4.31 19.19 13.93
C VAL A 63 -5.61 19.97 14.23
N GLU A 64 -6.70 19.30 14.60
CA GLU A 64 -7.93 19.94 15.09
C GLU A 64 -7.77 20.53 16.52
N GLY A 65 -6.73 20.15 17.27
CA GLY A 65 -6.45 20.67 18.61
C GLY A 65 -5.78 22.04 18.67
N GLU A 66 -5.16 22.50 17.59
CA GLU A 66 -4.41 23.78 17.55
C GLU A 66 -5.01 24.85 16.60
N ALA A 67 -6.08 24.55 15.88
CA ALA A 67 -6.75 25.52 15.03
C ALA A 67 -8.25 25.59 15.33
N GLU A 68 -8.62 26.48 16.26
CA GLU A 68 -9.99 26.97 16.36
C GLU A 68 -10.53 27.35 14.97
N GLY A 69 -11.48 26.56 14.49
CA GLY A 69 -12.50 26.95 13.54
C GLY A 69 -12.07 27.08 12.08
N LYS A 70 -12.00 25.95 11.34
CA LYS A 70 -12.51 25.89 9.96
C LYS A 70 -13.14 24.53 9.67
N ASN A 71 -14.47 24.52 9.57
CA ASN A 71 -15.27 23.49 8.91
C ASN A 71 -14.56 23.00 7.64
N LYS A 72 -13.97 21.80 7.68
CA LYS A 72 -13.71 21.05 6.46
C LYS A 72 -14.78 19.98 6.38
N ASN A 73 -15.65 20.12 5.39
CA ASN A 73 -16.60 19.08 5.02
C ASN A 73 -15.81 17.79 4.79
N ILE A 74 -15.95 16.83 5.70
CA ILE A 74 -15.49 15.47 5.51
C ILE A 74 -16.32 14.92 4.35
N ARG A 75 -15.75 14.97 3.14
CA ARG A 75 -16.29 14.26 1.98
C ARG A 75 -15.83 12.82 2.10
N ILE A 76 -16.65 12.01 2.74
CA ILE A 76 -16.54 10.56 2.65
C ILE A 76 -16.88 10.23 1.20
N ASP A 77 -15.91 9.77 0.41
CA ASP A 77 -16.17 9.33 -0.96
C ASP A 77 -17.04 8.06 -0.88
N GLU A 78 -18.33 8.22 -1.19
CA GLU A 78 -19.33 7.15 -1.17
C GLU A 78 -19.10 6.08 -2.25
N ASP A 79 -18.13 6.29 -3.14
CA ASP A 79 -17.76 5.41 -4.25
C ASP A 79 -16.72 4.32 -3.88
N PHE A 80 -16.42 4.12 -2.59
CA PHE A 80 -15.48 3.09 -2.12
C PHE A 80 -16.10 1.67 -2.04
N TYR A 81 -17.09 1.36 -2.90
CA TYR A 81 -17.75 0.05 -3.03
C TYR A 81 -17.82 -0.44 -4.48
#